data_AF-A0A5J4RBS0-F1
#
_entry.id   AF-A0A5J4RBS0-F1
#
_cell.length_a   1.000
_cell.length_b   1.000
_cell.length_c   1.000
_cell.angle_alpha   90.00
_cell.angle_beta   90.00
_cell.angle_gamma   90.00
#
_symmetry.space_group_name_H-M   'P 1'
#
loop_
_entity.id
_entity.type
_entity.pdbx_description
1 polymer ?
#
loop_
_entity_poly.entity_id
_entity_poly.type
_entity_poly.pdbx_seq_one_letter_code
_entity_poly.pdbx_strand_id
1 'polypeptide(L)'
;MVFPLNAIIIILKNNTQFITDKVLDNLSIGLSYLIEETKIYEKDTDKEIHEKLSIKISISRLIILLKRFYLESKRLDLPHYVTKWENLCLDINEFSEIRNIWINGKINHH
;
A
#
# COMPACT_ATOMS: atom_id res chain seq x y z
N MET A 1 -1.28 11.39 8.55
CA MET A 1 -1.80 10.01 8.36
C MET A 1 -0.75 8.92 8.11
N VAL A 2 0.55 9.25 8.02
CA VAL A 2 1.60 8.24 7.71
C VAL A 2 1.89 7.27 8.89
N PHE A 3 1.76 7.73 10.13
CA PHE A 3 2.12 6.96 11.32
C PHE A 3 1.34 5.64 11.48
N PRO A 4 -0.01 5.60 11.36
CA PRO A 4 -0.76 4.34 11.40
C PRO A 4 -0.33 3.32 10.35
N LEU A 5 -0.06 3.77 9.11
CA LEU A 5 0.39 2.90 8.02
C LEU A 5 1.75 2.25 8.35
N ASN A 6 2.68 3.03 8.90
CA ASN A 6 3.99 2.52 9.29
C ASN A 6 3.90 1.50 10.45
N ALA A 7 2.98 1.70 11.40
CA ALA A 7 2.74 0.72 12.45
C ALA A 7 2.23 -0.61 11.88
N ILE A 8 1.28 -0.56 10.95
CA ILE A 8 0.75 -1.78 10.28
C ILE A 8 1.86 -2.49 9.50
N ILE A 9 2.73 -1.76 8.80
CA ILE A 9 3.90 -2.33 8.11
C ILE A 9 4.80 -3.11 9.09
N ILE A 10 5.06 -2.55 10.27
CA ILE A 10 5.89 -3.21 11.30
C ILE A 10 5.21 -4.49 11.81
N ILE A 11 3.90 -4.43 12.06
CA ILE A 11 3.12 -5.60 12.50
C ILE A 11 3.15 -6.70 11.42
N LEU A 12 2.89 -6.36 10.15
CA LEU A 12 2.94 -7.32 9.05
C LEU A 12 4.34 -7.93 8.82
N LYS A 13 5.41 -7.21 9.14
CA LYS A 13 6.78 -7.74 9.00
C LYS A 13 7.16 -8.70 10.12
N ASN A 14 6.80 -8.36 11.36
CA ASN A 14 7.41 -8.98 12.53
C ASN A 14 6.42 -9.78 13.39
N ASN A 15 5.12 -9.56 13.22
CA ASN A 15 4.09 -10.13 14.09
C ASN A 15 2.79 -10.45 13.32
N THR A 16 2.92 -11.23 12.25
CA THR A 16 1.79 -11.59 11.36
C THR A 16 0.63 -12.29 12.09
N GLN A 17 0.88 -12.91 13.25
CA GLN A 17 -0.15 -13.53 14.08
C GLN A 17 -1.24 -12.54 14.57
N PHE A 18 -0.96 -11.23 14.58
CA PHE A 18 -1.96 -10.21 14.94
C PHE A 18 -2.79 -9.71 13.75
N ILE A 19 -2.50 -10.19 12.53
CA ILE A 19 -3.25 -9.86 11.32
C ILE A 19 -4.45 -10.79 11.23
N THR A 20 -5.53 -10.40 11.92
CA THR A 20 -6.83 -11.09 11.89
C THR A 20 -7.66 -10.65 10.69
N ASP A 21 -8.71 -11.41 10.35
CA ASP A 21 -9.63 -11.03 9.27
C ASP A 21 -10.28 -9.66 9.51
N LYS A 22 -10.63 -9.33 10.76
CA LYS A 22 -11.14 -8.01 11.12
C LYS A 22 -10.13 -6.89 10.84
N VAL A 23 -8.84 -7.14 11.05
CA VAL A 23 -7.79 -6.18 10.68
C VAL A 23 -7.73 -6.03 9.17
N LEU A 24 -7.80 -7.13 8.42
CA LEU A 24 -7.80 -7.11 6.95
C LEU A 24 -9.03 -6.37 6.38
N ASP A 25 -10.21 -6.54 6.96
CA ASP A 25 -11.43 -5.82 6.57
C ASP A 25 -11.29 -4.32 6.80
N ASN A 26 -10.79 -3.91 7.97
CA ASN A 26 -10.54 -2.51 8.28
C ASN A 26 -9.48 -1.90 7.34
N LEU A 27 -8.43 -2.67 7.00
CA LEU A 27 -7.44 -2.26 6.02
C LEU A 27 -8.05 -2.10 4.64
N SER A 28 -8.91 -3.02 4.21
CA SER A 28 -9.61 -2.93 2.93
C SER A 28 -10.40 -1.63 2.81
N ILE A 29 -11.16 -1.26 3.86
CA ILE A 29 -11.94 -0.02 3.91
C ILE A 29 -11.00 1.20 3.86
N GLY A 30 -10.01 1.26 4.76
CA GLY A 30 -9.10 2.40 4.85
C GLY A 30 -8.26 2.60 3.58
N LEU A 31 -7.74 1.52 3.01
CA LEU A 31 -6.97 1.56 1.76
C LEU A 31 -7.84 1.94 0.57
N SER A 32 -9.11 1.54 0.54
CA SER A 32 -10.04 1.96 -0.52
C SER A 32 -10.34 3.45 -0.45
N TYR A 33 -10.52 4.01 0.75
CA TYR A 33 -10.70 5.44 0.98
C TYR A 33 -9.47 6.25 0.54
N LEU A 34 -8.27 5.77 0.89
CA LEU A 34 -7.01 6.47 0.59
C LEU A 34 -6.70 6.60 -0.90
N ILE A 35 -7.35 5.81 -1.77
CA ILE A 35 -7.20 5.97 -3.23
C ILE A 35 -7.67 7.34 -3.68
N GLU A 36 -8.82 7.80 -3.17
CA GLU A 36 -9.39 9.08 -3.55
C GLU A 36 -8.67 10.23 -2.84
N GLU A 37 -8.35 10.08 -1.56
CA GLU A 37 -7.67 11.12 -0.78
C GLU A 37 -6.27 11.46 -1.28
N THR A 38 -5.59 10.49 -1.90
CA THR A 38 -4.23 10.66 -2.41
C THR A 38 -4.16 11.00 -3.89
N LYS A 39 -5.31 11.27 -4.54
CA LYS A 39 -5.31 11.85 -5.89
C LYS A 39 -4.69 13.24 -5.86
N ILE A 40 -3.72 13.43 -6.74
CA ILE A 40 -3.06 14.72 -6.95
C ILE A 40 -3.84 15.48 -8.03
N TYR A 41 -4.20 16.72 -7.72
CA TYR A 41 -4.92 17.62 -8.62
C TYR A 41 -4.06 18.82 -8.97
N GLU A 42 -4.30 19.46 -10.11
CA GLU A 42 -3.54 20.66 -10.54
C GLU A 42 -3.58 21.81 -9.54
N LYS A 43 -4.64 21.89 -8.73
CA LYS A 43 -4.84 22.93 -7.72
C LYS A 43 -4.16 22.62 -6.38
N ASP A 44 -3.57 21.44 -6.22
CA ASP A 44 -2.89 21.08 -4.98
C ASP A 44 -1.63 21.94 -4.82
N THR A 45 -1.41 22.42 -3.60
CA THR A 45 -0.17 23.07 -3.21
C THR A 45 0.99 22.06 -3.12
N ASP A 46 2.23 22.52 -3.24
CA ASP A 46 3.42 21.66 -3.06
C ASP A 46 3.40 20.87 -1.76
N LYS A 47 2.88 21.48 -0.68
CA LYS A 47 2.71 20.82 0.61
C LYS A 47 1.71 19.66 0.54
N GLU A 48 0.55 19.88 -0.07
CA GLU A 48 -0.48 18.83 -0.22
C GLU A 48 0.02 17.70 -1.12
N ILE A 49 0.70 18.02 -2.21
CA ILE A 49 1.34 17.04 -3.09
C ILE A 49 2.34 16.20 -2.27
N HIS A 50 3.21 16.84 -1.52
CA HIS A 50 4.21 16.14 -0.70
C HIS A 50 3.56 15.22 0.35
N GLU A 51 2.51 15.68 1.02
CA GLU A 51 1.76 14.87 1.99
C GLU A 51 1.09 13.65 1.32
N LYS A 52 0.44 13.83 0.16
CA LYS A 52 -0.18 12.74 -0.61
C LYS A 52 0.84 11.73 -1.09
N LEU A 53 1.99 12.19 -1.60
CA LEU A 53 3.09 11.33 -2.02
C LEU A 53 3.65 10.50 -0.85
N SER A 54 3.86 11.13 0.31
CA SER A 54 4.34 10.44 1.52
C SER A 54 3.38 9.31 1.94
N ILE A 55 2.07 9.55 1.86
CA ILE A 55 1.06 8.52 2.11
C ILE A 55 1.13 7.41 1.06
N LYS A 56 1.18 7.74 -0.24
CA LYS A 56 1.29 6.76 -1.33
C LYS A 56 2.54 5.88 -1.20
N ILE A 57 3.67 6.44 -0.79
CA ILE A 57 4.92 5.69 -0.52
C ILE A 57 4.69 4.64 0.58
N SER A 58 4.07 5.03 1.70
CA SER A 58 3.77 4.10 2.79
C SER A 58 2.76 3.04 2.36
N ILE A 59 1.72 3.40 1.62
CA ILE A 59 0.74 2.44 1.09
C ILE A 59 1.44 1.44 0.15
N SER A 60 2.30 1.90 -0.76
CA SER A 60 3.01 1.04 -1.70
C SER A 60 3.81 -0.05 -0.98
N ARG A 61 4.51 0.32 0.09
CA ARG A 61 5.25 -0.62 0.96
C ARG A 61 4.30 -1.60 1.67
N LEU A 62 3.18 -1.11 2.18
CA LEU A 62 2.17 -1.93 2.85
C LEU A 62 1.54 -2.96 1.90
N ILE A 63 1.19 -2.55 0.68
CA ILE A 63 0.52 -3.41 -0.31
C ILE A 63 1.44 -4.55 -0.75
N ILE A 64 2.75 -4.33 -0.87
CA ILE A 64 3.73 -5.40 -1.12
C ILE A 64 3.69 -6.45 -0.01
N LEU A 65 3.68 -6.00 1.25
CA LEU A 65 3.65 -6.91 2.40
C LEU A 65 2.33 -7.65 2.51
N LEU A 66 1.21 -6.99 2.23
CA LEU A 66 -0.10 -7.63 2.21
C LEU A 66 -0.15 -8.69 1.11
N LYS A 67 0.28 -8.36 -0.12
CA LYS A 67 0.32 -9.32 -1.23
C LYS A 67 1.13 -10.57 -0.85
N ARG A 68 2.32 -10.37 -0.25
CA ARG A 68 3.14 -11.48 0.26
C ARG A 68 2.40 -12.29 1.32
N PHE A 69 1.81 -11.62 2.32
CA PHE A 69 1.05 -12.27 3.38
C PHE A 69 -0.08 -13.17 2.83
N TYR A 70 -0.85 -12.68 1.85
CA TYR A 70 -1.92 -13.46 1.22
C TYR A 70 -1.38 -14.71 0.50
N LEU A 71 -0.29 -14.54 -0.27
CA LEU A 71 0.34 -15.63 -1.01
C LEU A 71 0.95 -16.70 -0.08
N GLU A 72 1.65 -16.30 0.98
CA GLU A 72 2.25 -17.21 1.95
C GLU A 72 1.20 -17.94 2.80
N SER A 73 0.09 -17.25 3.11
CA SER A 73 -1.02 -17.83 3.88
C SER A 73 -1.89 -18.80 3.07
N LYS A 74 -1.53 -19.10 1.81
CA LYS A 74 -2.31 -19.92 0.86
C LYS A 74 -3.77 -19.47 0.73
N ARG A 75 -4.04 -18.17 0.91
CA ARG A 75 -5.38 -17.63 0.69
C ARG A 75 -5.63 -17.64 -0.81
N LEU A 76 -6.75 -18.25 -1.20
CA LEU A 76 -7.03 -18.65 -2.59
C LEU A 76 -7.08 -17.47 -3.57
N ASP A 77 -7.44 -16.27 -3.09
CA ASP A 77 -7.57 -15.08 -3.93
C ASP A 77 -6.92 -13.84 -3.30
N LEU A 78 -6.26 -13.06 -4.15
CA LEU A 78 -5.76 -11.74 -3.76
C LEU A 78 -6.93 -10.76 -3.70
N PRO A 79 -7.15 -10.05 -2.58
CA PRO A 79 -8.27 -9.13 -2.47
C PRO A 79 -8.19 -8.00 -3.50
N HIS A 80 -9.36 -7.57 -3.97
CA HIS A 80 -9.48 -6.52 -4.99
C HIS A 80 -8.73 -5.22 -4.61
N TYR A 81 -8.74 -4.81 -3.34
CA TYR A 81 -8.04 -3.59 -2.91
C TYR A 81 -6.52 -3.69 -3.09
N VAL A 82 -5.94 -4.89 -2.92
CA VAL A 82 -4.49 -5.12 -3.12
C VAL A 82 -4.16 -5.00 -4.60
N THR A 83 -4.93 -5.65 -5.47
CA THR A 83 -4.76 -5.58 -6.92
C THR A 83 -4.98 -4.16 -7.46
N LYS A 84 -5.96 -3.44 -6.93
CA LYS A 84 -6.24 -2.05 -7.33
C LYS A 84 -5.07 -1.13 -7.01
N TRP A 85 -4.48 -1.26 -5.82
CA TRP A 85 -3.29 -0.50 -5.47
C TRP A 85 -2.05 -0.92 -6.26
N GLU A 86 -1.86 -2.23 -6.53
CA GLU A 86 -0.79 -2.68 -7.43
C GLU A 86 -0.86 -1.99 -8.79
N ASN A 87 -2.06 -1.93 -9.38
CA ASN A 87 -2.26 -1.28 -10.67
C ASN A 87 -1.95 0.22 -10.61
N LEU A 88 -2.40 0.92 -9.56
CA LEU A 88 -2.08 2.34 -9.36
C LEU A 88 -0.58 2.57 -9.21
N CYS A 89 0.10 1.75 -8.41
CA CYS A 89 1.55 1.85 -8.20
C CYS A 89 2.35 1.58 -9.48
N LEU A 90 1.80 0.83 -10.43
CA LEU A 90 2.42 0.47 -11.71
C LEU A 90 2.03 1.40 -12.87
N ASP A 91 1.13 2.36 -12.65
CA ASP A 91 0.68 3.29 -13.69
C ASP A 91 1.86 4.10 -14.24
N ILE A 92 1.91 4.26 -15.57
CA ILE A 92 2.98 4.98 -16.26
C ILE A 92 3.00 6.48 -15.92
N ASN A 93 1.85 7.03 -15.52
CA ASN A 93 1.68 8.40 -15.10
C ASN A 93 1.92 8.59 -13.59
N GLU A 94 2.14 7.51 -12.84
CA GLU A 94 2.47 7.61 -11.42
C GLU A 94 3.90 8.16 -11.22
N PHE A 95 4.23 8.57 -10.00
CA PHE A 95 5.57 9.03 -9.68
C PHE A 95 6.57 7.86 -9.74
N SER A 96 7.76 8.13 -10.28
CA SER A 96 8.80 7.09 -10.44
C SER A 96 9.22 6.47 -9.11
N GLU A 97 9.24 7.25 -8.02
CA GLU A 97 9.54 6.75 -6.67
C GLU A 97 8.53 5.67 -6.21
N ILE A 98 7.25 5.84 -6.54
CA ILE A 98 6.19 4.88 -6.21
C ILE A 98 6.37 3.60 -7.03
N ARG A 99 6.56 3.73 -8.35
CA ARG A 99 6.85 2.58 -9.23
C ARG A 99 8.09 1.81 -8.78
N ASN A 100 9.16 2.52 -8.42
CA ASN A 100 10.43 1.93 -8.00
C ASN A 100 10.29 1.11 -6.71
N ILE A 101 9.45 1.54 -5.76
CA ILE A 101 9.14 0.73 -4.56
C ILE A 101 8.54 -0.61 -4.98
N TRP A 102 7.64 -0.62 -5.96
CA TRP A 102 7.02 -1.85 -6.44
C TRP A 102 8.01 -2.75 -7.19
N ILE A 103 8.77 -2.18 -8.13
CA ILE A 103 9.76 -2.91 -8.92
C ILE A 103 10.82 -3.53 -8.02
N ASN A 104 11.41 -2.75 -7.10
CA ASN A 104 12.45 -3.23 -6.20
C ASN A 104 11.90 -4.16 -5.11
N GLY A 105 10.65 -3.95 -4.69
CA GLY A 105 9.94 -4.83 -3.76
C GLY A 105 9.75 -6.25 -4.29
N LYS A 106 9.64 -6.41 -5.62
CA LYS A 106 9.63 -7.71 -6.31
C LYS A 106 11.00 -8.37 -6.42
N ILE A 107 12.11 -7.65 -6.24
CA ILE A 107 13.46 -8.17 -6.50
C ILE A 107 14.12 -8.78 -5.24
N ASN A 108 13.65 -8.44 -4.04
CA ASN A 108 14.17 -8.99 -2.78
C ASN A 108 13.66 -10.42 -2.49
N HIS A 109 13.78 -11.32 -3.46
CA HIS A 109 13.54 -12.75 -3.37
C HIS A 109 14.87 -13.51 -3.42
N HIS A 110 15.64 -13.45 -2.33
CA HIS A 110 16.71 -14.40 -2.02
C HIS A 110 16.52 -14.90 -0.59
#